data_AF-A0A1M3TQA1-F1
#
_entry.id   AF-A0A1M3TQA1-F1
#
_cell.length_a   1.000
_cell.length_b   1.000
_cell.length_c   1.000
_cell.angle_alpha   90.00
_cell.angle_beta   90.00
_cell.angle_gamma   90.00
#
_symmetry.space_group_name_H-M   'P 1'
#
loop_
_entity.id
_entity.type
_entity.pdbx_description
1 polymer ?
#
loop_
_entity_poly.entity_id
_entity_poly.type
_entity_poly.pdbx_seq_one_letter_code
_entity_poly.pdbx_strand_id
1 'polypeptide(L)'
;MNNYCDYYSLVSKMKFTLLPTLTTTTLLLFLPTAYTSSLETLRYKNWDLRLFSPGCDPNTTSFELSLFHRQGVSGTADGCETLDSSVNVSAVDTFSWKSPGATTYDLCLFDVCGSSGNGTGRVEVIRDGWEVCVKYWGWMGWGVVEHGGDC
;
A
#
# COMPACT_ATOMS: atom_id res chain seq x y z
N MET A 1 -53.62 -44.07 4.90
CA MET A 1 -53.82 -45.26 4.04
C MET A 1 -54.39 -44.77 2.71
N ASN A 2 -53.70 -45.16 1.64
CA ASN A 2 -53.91 -44.94 0.20
C ASN A 2 -55.22 -44.31 -0.27
N ASN A 3 -55.13 -43.40 -1.25
CA ASN A 3 -55.91 -43.58 -2.47
C ASN A 3 -55.20 -43.03 -3.71
N TYR A 4 -55.04 -43.97 -4.66
CA TYR A 4 -54.74 -43.81 -6.08
C TYR A 4 -55.78 -42.92 -6.75
N CYS A 5 -55.37 -42.17 -7.79
CA CYS A 5 -56.21 -41.85 -8.95
C CYS A 5 -55.30 -41.40 -10.12
N ASP A 6 -55.00 -42.33 -11.02
CA ASP A 6 -54.60 -42.05 -12.41
C ASP A 6 -55.85 -41.77 -13.25
N TYR A 7 -55.78 -40.84 -14.21
CA TYR A 7 -56.64 -40.88 -15.41
C TYR A 7 -55.92 -40.26 -16.62
N TYR A 8 -56.02 -40.97 -17.75
CA TYR A 8 -55.25 -40.81 -18.99
C TYR A 8 -55.76 -39.72 -19.96
N SER A 9 -54.78 -39.10 -20.64
CA SER A 9 -54.66 -38.83 -22.10
C SER A 9 -55.63 -37.90 -22.84
N LEU A 10 -55.07 -36.96 -23.64
CA LEU A 10 -55.40 -36.79 -25.07
C LEU A 10 -54.42 -35.83 -25.82
N VAL A 11 -53.53 -36.47 -26.60
CA VAL A 11 -52.95 -36.15 -27.93
C VAL A 11 -53.13 -34.73 -28.53
N SER A 12 -52.03 -34.06 -28.92
CA SER A 12 -51.88 -33.51 -30.30
C SER A 12 -50.47 -32.96 -30.62
N LYS A 13 -49.77 -33.71 -31.49
CA LYS A 13 -48.92 -33.31 -32.64
C LYS A 13 -47.85 -32.21 -32.48
N MET A 14 -46.61 -32.67 -32.57
CA MET A 14 -45.39 -31.93 -32.97
C MET A 14 -45.57 -31.12 -34.26
N LYS A 15 -44.97 -29.92 -34.28
CA LYS A 15 -44.41 -29.32 -35.50
C LYS A 15 -43.00 -28.81 -35.20
N PHE A 16 -42.04 -29.45 -35.88
CA PHE A 16 -40.65 -29.06 -36.03
C PHE A 16 -40.58 -27.94 -37.07
N THR A 17 -39.95 -26.81 -36.76
CA THR A 17 -39.52 -25.84 -37.77
C THR A 17 -38.09 -25.41 -37.46
N LEU A 18 -37.22 -25.66 -38.43
CA LEU A 18 -35.78 -25.41 -38.42
C LEU A 18 -35.45 -23.91 -38.61
N LEU A 19 -34.32 -23.50 -38.03
CA LEU A 19 -33.70 -22.16 -37.98
C LEU A 19 -33.39 -21.56 -39.37
N PRO A 20 -33.10 -20.24 -39.49
CA PRO A 20 -31.68 -19.87 -39.56
C PRO A 20 -31.27 -18.50 -38.96
N THR A 21 -29.98 -18.48 -38.57
CA THR A 21 -28.96 -17.41 -38.72
C THR A 21 -28.95 -16.14 -37.85
N LEU A 22 -27.93 -16.13 -36.98
CA LEU A 22 -26.89 -15.11 -36.76
C LEU A 22 -27.29 -13.62 -36.67
N THR A 23 -27.11 -13.05 -35.48
CA THR A 23 -26.07 -12.03 -35.24
C THR A 23 -25.89 -11.87 -33.74
N THR A 24 -24.94 -12.61 -33.17
CA THR A 24 -24.43 -12.32 -31.83
C THR A 24 -23.53 -11.09 -31.97
N THR A 25 -24.06 -9.90 -31.73
CA THR A 25 -23.25 -8.69 -31.63
C THR A 25 -22.54 -8.73 -30.28
N THR A 26 -21.41 -9.44 -30.22
CA THR A 26 -20.49 -9.35 -29.10
C THR A 26 -19.89 -7.95 -29.16
N LEU A 27 -20.46 -7.02 -28.39
CA LEU A 27 -19.84 -5.74 -28.13
C LEU A 27 -18.55 -6.04 -27.35
N LEU A 28 -17.42 -6.14 -28.05
CA LEU A 28 -16.10 -6.09 -27.41
C LEU A 28 -16.00 -4.69 -26.80
N LEU A 29 -16.36 -4.61 -25.52
CA LEU A 29 -15.89 -3.54 -24.66
C LEU A 29 -14.37 -3.64 -24.66
N PHE A 30 -13.72 -2.95 -25.58
CA PHE A 30 -12.33 -2.54 -25.43
C PHE A 30 -12.30 -1.64 -24.19
N LEU A 31 -12.16 -2.28 -23.03
CA LEU A 31 -11.68 -1.60 -21.84
C LEU A 31 -10.32 -1.02 -22.22
N PRO A 32 -10.09 0.29 -22.04
CA PRO A 32 -8.74 0.83 -22.18
C PRO A 32 -7.90 0.15 -21.10
N THR A 33 -7.01 -0.77 -21.49
CA THR A 33 -5.96 -1.30 -20.60
C THR A 33 -4.85 -0.29 -20.34
N ALA A 34 -5.11 1.01 -20.58
CA ALA A 34 -4.17 2.10 -20.41
C ALA A 34 -4.43 2.87 -19.09
N TYR A 35 -4.55 2.18 -17.96
CA TYR A 35 -4.57 2.81 -16.63
C TYR A 35 -3.72 2.09 -15.57
N THR A 36 -3.13 0.94 -15.90
CA THR A 36 -2.29 0.22 -14.93
C THR A 36 -0.97 0.96 -14.68
N SER A 37 -0.37 1.57 -15.70
CA SER A 37 0.94 2.22 -15.53
C SER A 37 0.90 3.54 -14.72
N SER A 38 -0.22 4.27 -14.71
CA SER A 38 -0.34 5.56 -14.00
C SER A 38 -0.83 5.44 -12.56
N LEU A 39 -1.46 4.32 -12.18
CA LEU A 39 -1.79 4.02 -10.79
C LEU A 39 -0.62 3.38 -10.05
N GLU A 40 0.22 2.59 -10.72
CA GLU A 40 1.43 2.01 -10.13
C GLU A 40 2.46 3.07 -9.72
N THR A 41 2.60 4.18 -10.47
CA THR A 41 3.45 5.32 -10.04
C THR A 41 2.87 6.08 -8.83
N LEU A 42 1.56 6.03 -8.62
CA LEU A 42 0.91 6.58 -7.43
C LEU A 42 0.98 5.62 -6.23
N ARG A 43 1.04 4.29 -6.44
CA ARG A 43 1.34 3.33 -5.36
C ARG A 43 2.65 3.67 -4.67
N TYR A 44 3.65 4.06 -5.47
CA TYR A 44 4.93 4.51 -4.95
C TYR A 44 4.84 5.74 -4.05
N LYS A 45 3.74 6.50 -4.05
CA LYS A 45 3.53 7.75 -3.27
C LYS A 45 2.80 7.57 -1.94
N ASN A 46 2.64 6.34 -1.46
CA ASN A 46 1.72 6.10 -0.35
C ASN A 46 2.34 6.18 1.04
N TRP A 47 3.66 6.18 1.19
CA TRP A 47 4.26 6.27 2.52
C TRP A 47 4.74 7.69 2.87
N ASP A 48 4.78 8.00 4.16
CA ASP A 48 5.09 9.30 4.73
C ASP A 48 5.86 9.13 6.05
N LEU A 49 7.11 9.61 6.09
CA LEU A 49 7.96 9.68 7.28
C LEU A 49 8.18 11.14 7.68
N ARG A 50 7.90 11.47 8.94
CA ARG A 50 8.07 12.82 9.49
C ARG A 50 8.73 12.81 10.85
N LEU A 51 9.61 13.77 11.08
CA LEU A 51 10.24 14.04 12.37
C LEU A 51 9.78 15.42 12.86
N PHE A 52 9.44 15.52 14.14
CA PHE A 52 8.79 16.71 14.71
C PHE A 52 9.55 17.31 15.89
N SER A 53 9.42 18.64 16.04
CA SER A 53 9.86 19.40 17.20
C SER A 53 9.10 20.74 17.35
N PRO A 54 8.75 21.18 18.59
CA PRO A 54 8.65 20.37 19.80
C PRO A 54 7.36 19.55 19.78
N GLY A 55 7.49 18.26 20.08
CA GLY A 55 6.37 17.32 20.09
C GLY A 55 5.69 17.13 18.72
N CYS A 56 4.70 16.27 18.71
CA CYS A 56 3.78 16.07 17.60
C CYS A 56 2.35 16.16 18.16
N ASP A 57 1.41 16.48 17.29
CA ASP A 57 0.01 16.43 17.62
C ASP A 57 -0.68 15.51 16.61
N PRO A 58 -1.23 14.36 17.05
CA PRO A 58 -1.88 13.43 16.14
C PRO A 58 -3.15 14.00 15.50
N ASN A 59 -3.69 15.10 16.05
CA ASN A 59 -4.90 15.77 15.58
C ASN A 59 -4.61 16.94 14.63
N THR A 60 -3.36 17.40 14.53
CA THR A 60 -2.99 18.50 13.62
C THR A 60 -1.92 18.07 12.64
N THR A 61 -2.17 18.31 11.36
CA THR A 61 -1.23 18.02 10.27
C THR A 61 -0.25 19.17 10.05
N SER A 62 0.21 19.85 11.11
CA SER A 62 1.02 21.05 10.95
C SER A 62 2.38 20.69 10.34
N PHE A 63 2.53 20.98 9.05
CA PHE A 63 3.79 20.85 8.32
C PHE A 63 4.87 21.78 8.85
N GLU A 64 4.49 22.87 9.52
CA GLU A 64 5.43 23.85 10.11
C GLU A 64 6.27 23.26 11.25
N LEU A 65 5.81 22.16 11.87
CA LEU A 65 6.52 21.46 12.95
C LEU A 65 7.41 20.32 12.44
N SER A 66 7.41 20.05 11.14
CA SER A 66 8.15 18.95 10.53
C SER A 66 9.59 19.41 10.23
N LEU A 67 10.56 18.88 10.98
CA LEU A 67 11.99 19.12 10.73
C LEU A 67 12.50 18.31 9.53
N PHE A 68 11.85 17.18 9.26
CA PHE A 68 12.13 16.33 8.11
C PHE A 68 10.83 15.74 7.61
N HIS A 69 10.73 15.61 6.29
CA HIS A 69 9.63 14.97 5.60
C HIS A 69 10.14 14.23 4.38
N ARG A 70 9.81 12.95 4.29
CA ARG A 70 9.99 12.15 3.08
C ARG A 70 8.69 11.42 2.76
N GLN A 71 8.40 11.39 1.48
CA GLN A 71 7.24 10.70 0.93
C GLN A 71 7.59 10.13 -0.43
N GLY A 72 7.04 8.97 -0.73
CA GLY A 72 6.85 8.54 -2.10
C GLY A 72 8.07 8.12 -2.92
N VAL A 73 9.11 7.59 -2.27
CA VAL A 73 10.29 7.01 -2.95
C VAL A 73 10.09 5.51 -3.15
N SER A 74 10.80 4.93 -4.13
CA SER A 74 10.59 3.56 -4.60
C SER A 74 11.07 2.42 -3.68
N GLY A 75 10.93 2.60 -2.38
CA GLY A 75 11.81 1.96 -1.42
C GLY A 75 13.19 2.63 -1.44
N THR A 76 13.92 2.48 -0.36
CA THR A 76 15.26 3.05 -0.23
C THR A 76 16.21 2.18 -1.07
N ALA A 77 16.69 2.69 -2.21
CA ALA A 77 17.35 1.88 -3.24
C ALA A 77 18.55 1.06 -2.72
N ASP A 78 19.29 1.62 -1.77
CA ASP A 78 20.46 0.97 -1.17
C ASP A 78 20.17 0.30 0.20
N GLY A 79 18.91 0.35 0.66
CA GLY A 79 18.46 -0.22 1.94
C GLY A 79 18.54 0.72 3.14
N CYS A 80 19.44 1.71 3.12
CA CYS A 80 19.55 2.75 4.16
C CYS A 80 19.90 4.11 3.54
N GLU A 81 19.12 5.12 3.91
CA GLU A 81 19.36 6.52 3.63
C GLU A 81 19.68 7.26 4.93
N THR A 82 20.77 8.02 4.91
CA THR A 82 21.13 8.87 6.05
C THR A 82 20.19 10.07 6.09
N LEU A 83 19.74 10.45 7.29
CA LEU A 83 19.04 11.72 7.49
C LEU A 83 19.88 12.88 6.94
N ASP A 84 19.20 13.84 6.32
CA ASP A 84 19.84 15.02 5.77
C ASP A 84 20.60 15.77 6.88
N SER A 85 21.83 16.21 6.58
CA SER A 85 22.70 16.89 7.56
C SER A 85 22.13 18.24 8.05
N SER A 86 21.14 18.79 7.35
CA SER A 86 20.38 19.97 7.78
C SER A 86 19.39 19.68 8.91
N VAL A 87 19.04 18.41 9.16
CA VAL A 87 18.13 18.02 10.26
C VAL A 87 18.87 18.12 11.59
N ASN A 88 18.42 19.02 12.47
CA ASN A 88 18.88 19.05 13.85
C ASN A 88 18.25 17.88 14.64
N VAL A 89 18.82 16.69 14.50
CA VAL A 89 18.33 15.45 15.13
C VAL A 89 18.26 15.54 16.66
N SER A 90 19.10 16.38 17.29
CA SER A 90 19.09 16.56 18.74
C SER A 90 17.84 17.31 19.25
N ALA A 91 17.16 18.04 18.36
CA ALA A 91 15.92 18.73 18.66
C ALA A 91 14.67 17.87 18.36
N VAL A 92 14.83 16.71 17.71
CA VAL A 92 13.69 15.86 17.33
C VAL A 92 13.15 15.15 18.57
N ASP A 93 11.86 15.34 18.81
CA ASP A 93 11.19 14.71 19.95
C ASP A 93 10.52 13.39 19.58
N THR A 94 9.82 13.41 18.45
CA THR A 94 8.94 12.33 18.00
C THR A 94 8.99 12.20 16.49
N PHE A 95 8.57 11.05 15.99
CA PHE A 95 8.37 10.83 14.56
C PHE A 95 7.02 10.17 14.29
N SER A 96 6.59 10.18 13.02
CA SER A 96 5.43 9.43 12.55
C SER A 96 5.75 8.77 11.24
N TRP A 97 5.19 7.57 11.07
CA TRP A 97 5.27 6.75 9.87
C TRP A 97 3.86 6.39 9.43
N LYS A 98 3.59 6.52 8.15
CA LYS A 98 2.36 6.03 7.53
C LYS A 98 2.73 5.33 6.25
N SER A 99 2.19 4.15 6.02
CA SER A 99 2.26 3.42 4.76
C SER A 99 0.88 2.88 4.37
N PRO A 100 -0.12 3.75 4.11
CA PRO A 100 -1.42 3.33 3.59
C PRO A 100 -1.33 2.63 2.23
N GLY A 101 -2.41 1.97 1.83
CA GLY A 101 -2.60 1.43 0.48
C GLY A 101 -2.62 -0.09 0.39
N ALA A 102 -2.79 -0.59 -0.83
CA ALA A 102 -2.86 -2.04 -1.11
C ALA A 102 -1.48 -2.73 -1.05
N THR A 103 -0.40 -1.96 -1.18
CA THR A 103 0.98 -2.40 -0.93
C THR A 103 1.45 -1.64 0.30
N THR A 104 1.72 -2.36 1.38
CA THR A 104 2.29 -1.81 2.61
C THR A 104 3.81 -1.90 2.57
N TYR A 105 4.47 -0.95 3.22
CA TYR A 105 5.91 -0.90 3.36
C TYR A 105 6.27 -0.85 4.84
N ASP A 106 7.36 -1.52 5.17
CA ASP A 106 7.95 -1.51 6.50
C ASP A 106 9.01 -0.41 6.56
N LEU A 107 9.11 0.25 7.72
CA LEU A 107 10.14 1.24 7.99
C LEU A 107 11.24 0.60 8.83
N CYS A 108 12.45 0.53 8.28
CA CYS A 108 13.68 0.17 8.97
C CYS A 108 14.33 1.44 9.54
N LEU A 109 14.73 1.41 10.81
CA LEU A 109 15.41 2.49 11.51
C LEU A 109 16.75 1.98 12.03
N PHE A 110 17.83 2.70 11.76
CA PHE A 110 19.20 2.28 12.02
C PHE A 110 19.95 3.38 12.80
N ASP A 111 20.92 3.01 13.64
CA ASP A 111 21.80 4.00 14.28
C ASP A 111 22.44 4.89 13.20
N VAL A 112 23.07 4.30 12.18
CA VAL A 112 23.68 4.99 11.03
C VAL A 112 23.68 4.10 9.79
N CYS A 113 23.75 4.71 8.60
CA CYS A 113 24.04 3.99 7.35
C CYS A 113 25.55 3.84 7.15
N GLY A 114 25.99 2.65 6.76
CA GLY A 114 27.37 2.35 6.37
C GLY A 114 27.68 2.84 4.95
N SER A 115 28.97 2.80 4.58
CA SER A 115 29.45 3.29 3.27
C SER A 115 28.90 2.54 2.06
N SER A 116 28.35 1.34 2.27
CA SER A 116 27.68 0.52 1.24
C SER A 116 26.16 0.69 1.20
N GLY A 117 25.61 1.67 1.94
CA GLY A 117 24.16 1.90 2.00
C GLY A 117 23.41 0.93 2.90
N ASN A 118 24.09 0.03 3.60
CA ASN A 118 23.48 -0.85 4.60
C ASN A 118 23.35 -0.17 5.96
N GLY A 119 22.24 -0.40 6.65
CA GLY A 119 22.08 0.05 8.03
C GLY A 119 22.99 -0.71 9.00
N THR A 120 23.46 -0.04 10.05
CA THR A 120 24.33 -0.64 11.08
C THR A 120 23.92 -0.19 12.48
N GLY A 121 24.34 -0.96 13.49
CA GLY A 121 24.06 -0.68 14.90
C GLY A 121 22.72 -1.27 15.36
N ARG A 122 21.99 -0.54 16.22
CA ARG A 122 20.62 -0.87 16.60
C ARG A 122 19.71 -0.77 15.37
N VAL A 123 18.87 -1.79 15.20
CA VAL A 123 17.82 -1.84 14.18
C VAL A 123 16.46 -1.90 14.85
N GLU A 124 15.53 -1.06 14.40
CA GLU A 124 14.12 -1.12 14.76
C GLU A 124 13.28 -1.16 13.50
N VAL A 125 12.22 -1.97 13.49
CA VAL A 125 11.38 -2.16 12.31
C VAL A 125 9.93 -1.94 12.66
N ILE A 126 9.28 -1.05 11.91
CA ILE A 126 7.84 -0.80 12.01
C ILE A 126 7.14 -1.58 10.91
N ARG A 127 6.47 -2.66 11.30
CA ARG A 127 5.79 -3.62 10.40
C ARG A 127 4.32 -3.29 10.16
N ASP A 128 3.69 -2.62 11.11
CA ASP A 128 2.24 -2.36 11.06
C ASP A 128 1.89 -1.20 10.11
N GLY A 129 2.92 -0.55 9.53
CA GLY A 129 2.75 0.51 8.55
C GLY A 129 2.12 1.79 9.09
N TRP A 130 1.89 1.89 10.40
CA TRP A 130 1.19 3.02 11.00
C TRP A 130 1.70 3.31 12.41
N GLU A 131 2.51 4.35 12.52
CA GLU A 131 3.01 4.85 13.80
C GLU A 131 2.81 6.34 13.87
N VAL A 132 2.21 6.80 14.96
CA VAL A 132 1.91 8.21 15.15
C VAL A 132 2.54 8.65 16.45
N CYS A 133 3.30 9.73 16.39
CA CYS A 133 3.83 10.38 17.58
C CYS A 133 4.74 9.50 18.45
N VAL A 134 5.53 8.63 17.82
CA VAL A 134 6.44 7.73 18.53
C VAL A 134 7.67 8.49 19.00
N LYS A 135 8.16 8.17 20.21
CA LYS A 135 9.36 8.81 20.76
C LYS A 135 10.56 8.52 19.87
N TYR A 136 11.25 9.59 19.48
CA TYR A 136 12.48 9.48 18.71
C TYR A 136 13.64 9.08 19.62
N TRP A 137 14.36 8.02 19.25
CA TRP A 137 15.46 7.48 20.06
C TRP A 137 16.84 7.84 19.53
N GLY A 138 16.95 8.52 18.39
CA GLY A 138 18.22 9.04 17.87
C GLY A 138 18.81 8.31 16.65
N TRP A 139 18.02 7.50 15.93
CA TRP A 139 18.47 6.90 14.67
C TRP A 139 18.91 7.96 13.66
N MET A 140 19.92 7.69 12.86
CA MET A 140 20.33 8.56 11.75
C MET A 140 20.14 7.92 10.39
N GLY A 141 19.98 6.59 10.34
CA GLY A 141 19.67 5.86 9.12
C GLY A 141 18.22 5.43 9.10
N TRP A 142 17.60 5.46 7.93
CA TRP A 142 16.26 4.93 7.73
C TRP A 142 16.15 4.25 6.36
N GLY A 143 15.27 3.28 6.25
CA GLY A 143 15.06 2.51 5.03
C GLY A 143 13.60 2.12 4.88
N VAL A 144 13.10 2.08 3.65
CA VAL A 144 11.74 1.62 3.34
C VAL A 144 11.84 0.38 2.48
N VAL A 145 11.25 -0.71 2.95
CA VAL A 145 11.25 -2.02 2.28
C VAL A 145 9.82 -2.50 2.09
N GLU A 146 9.59 -3.40 1.12
CA GLU A 146 8.29 -4.06 0.99
C GLU A 146 7.91 -4.78 2.29
N HIS A 147 6.62 -4.87 2.59
CA HIS A 147 6.17 -5.51 3.82
C HIS A 147 6.68 -6.94 3.97
N GLY A 148 7.24 -7.24 5.15
CA GLY A 148 7.91 -8.51 5.43
C GLY A 148 9.36 -8.58 4.95
N GLY A 149 9.87 -7.53 4.30
CA GLY A 149 11.24 -7.44 3.83
C GLY A 149 12.27 -7.36 4.97
N ASP A 150 13.53 -7.52 4.57
CA ASP A 150 14.66 -7.51 5.49
C ASP A 150 15.14 -6.08 5.77
N CYS A 151 15.53 -5.88 7.04
CA CYS A 151 16.36 -4.80 7.56
C CYS A 151 17.57 -5.47 8.22
#